data_AF-A0A960H9C6-F1
#
_entry.id   AF-A0A960H9C6-F1
#
_cell.length_a   1.000
_cell.length_b   1.000
_cell.length_c   1.000
_cell.angle_alpha   90.00
_cell.angle_beta   90.00
_cell.angle_gamma   90.00
#
_symmetry.space_group_name_H-M   'P 1'
#
loop_
_entity.id
_entity.type
_entity.pdbx_description
1 polymer ?
#
loop_
_entity_poly.entity_id
_entity_poly.type
_entity_poly.pdbx_seq_one_letter_code
_entity_poly.pdbx_strand_id
1 'polypeptide(L)'
;MPTETVRTSRGSAKTAKRHDGIFGGYNSLGTYAEAFDEMFDAHGNVRGPYKGIHTELAPSDVSDLEARADALGRAFIDQGITFSLSGQERPFPLDLVPRVISAAEWTRLERGIRQRVKALEMYLDDIYGEQEILRDGVIPRRLVTSCEHFHREAVGIVPPNGVRIHVAGIDLVRDGQGSFRVLEDNLRSPSGVSYVMENRRTMARVFPNLFATHRVRAVGDYASHLLRALRNAAASNVADPAVVVLTPGVYNSAYFEHSLLARQMGVELVEGRDLFCRDNTVYMRTTEGERQVDVIYRRIDDDFLDPMQFKPDSVLGVAGILNAARAGNVVISSAVGNGVGDDKLVYTYVPTIIEYYLGEKPLLANVDT
;
A
#
# COMPACT_ATOMS: atom_id res chain seq x y z
N MET A 1 -3.20 62.59 -32.86
CA MET A 1 -3.61 61.32 -32.24
C MET A 1 -2.45 60.84 -31.37
N PRO A 2 -2.55 60.92 -30.05
CA PRO A 2 -1.47 60.52 -29.16
C PRO A 2 -1.40 58.99 -29.04
N THR A 3 -0.17 58.49 -29.06
CA THR A 3 0.25 57.09 -28.96
C THR A 3 -0.10 56.51 -27.59
N GLU A 4 -0.86 55.41 -27.58
CA GLU A 4 -1.11 54.60 -26.38
C GLU A 4 0.21 54.02 -25.85
N THR A 5 0.57 54.44 -24.64
CA THR A 5 1.69 53.92 -23.89
C THR A 5 1.26 52.64 -23.19
N VAL A 6 1.74 51.49 -23.68
CA VAL A 6 1.61 50.20 -23.01
C VAL A 6 2.34 50.28 -21.66
N ARG A 7 1.57 50.32 -20.57
CA ARG A 7 2.08 50.13 -19.20
C ARG A 7 2.55 48.69 -19.07
N THR A 8 3.85 48.46 -19.22
CA THR A 8 4.49 47.23 -18.80
C THR A 8 4.55 47.20 -17.27
N SER A 9 3.76 46.31 -16.65
CA SER A 9 3.88 46.01 -15.23
C SER A 9 5.23 45.33 -14.98
N ARG A 10 6.22 46.09 -14.50
CA ARG A 10 7.47 45.54 -13.95
C ARG A 10 7.14 44.79 -12.65
N GLY A 11 6.79 43.52 -12.74
CA GLY A 11 6.95 42.60 -11.62
C GLY A 11 8.45 42.45 -11.36
N SER A 12 8.96 42.94 -10.24
CA SER A 12 10.34 42.69 -9.84
C SER A 12 10.52 41.18 -9.68
N ALA A 13 11.31 40.54 -10.54
CA ALA A 13 11.78 39.20 -10.28
C ALA A 13 12.64 39.25 -9.00
N LYS A 14 12.04 38.89 -7.86
CA LYS A 14 12.79 38.73 -6.62
C LYS A 14 13.84 37.64 -6.86
N THR A 15 15.11 37.98 -6.64
CA THR A 15 16.21 37.02 -6.66
C THR A 15 15.88 35.89 -5.69
N ALA A 16 15.96 34.64 -6.17
CA ALA A 16 15.76 33.46 -5.34
C ALA A 16 16.75 33.47 -4.17
N LYS A 17 16.30 33.05 -2.99
CA LYS A 17 17.18 32.93 -1.82
C LYS A 17 18.27 31.90 -2.12
N ARG A 18 19.50 32.20 -1.69
CA ARG A 18 20.58 31.22 -1.66
C ARG A 18 20.49 30.39 -0.39
N HIS A 19 20.86 29.12 -0.53
CA HIS A 19 20.94 28.15 0.57
C HIS A 19 22.39 27.88 0.94
N ASP A 20 22.66 27.71 2.24
CA ASP A 20 23.99 27.39 2.79
C ASP A 20 23.97 26.02 3.48
N GLY A 21 25.15 25.51 3.84
CA GLY A 21 25.31 24.23 4.55
C GLY A 21 24.74 23.05 3.77
N ILE A 22 24.04 22.16 4.47
CA ILE A 22 23.44 20.93 3.89
C ILE A 22 22.41 21.21 2.77
N PHE A 23 21.85 22.42 2.70
CA PHE A 23 20.90 22.81 1.66
C PHE A 23 21.57 23.47 0.44
N GLY A 24 22.91 23.62 0.43
CA GLY A 24 23.64 24.28 -0.65
C GLY A 24 23.39 23.69 -2.04
N GLY A 25 23.03 22.40 -2.14
CA GLY A 25 22.67 21.72 -3.39
C GLY A 25 21.46 22.32 -4.11
N TYR A 26 20.56 23.00 -3.39
CA TYR A 26 19.40 23.70 -3.97
C TYR A 26 19.80 24.90 -4.85
N ASN A 27 21.05 25.36 -4.76
CA ASN A 27 21.53 26.42 -5.65
C ASN A 27 21.86 25.92 -7.08
N SER A 28 21.85 24.60 -7.30
CA SER A 28 22.22 23.96 -8.58
C SER A 28 21.34 22.73 -8.86
N LEU A 29 20.03 22.93 -8.94
CA LEU A 29 19.03 21.85 -9.07
C LEU A 29 19.07 21.09 -10.41
N GLY A 30 19.69 21.65 -11.46
CA GLY A 30 19.75 21.01 -12.78
C GLY A 30 18.35 20.65 -13.31
N THR A 31 18.17 19.39 -13.72
CA THR A 31 16.90 18.85 -14.25
C THR A 31 15.75 18.84 -13.24
N TYR A 32 16.04 18.94 -11.94
CA TYR A 32 15.00 18.96 -10.89
C TYR A 32 14.36 20.33 -10.69
N ALA A 33 14.87 21.39 -11.36
CA ALA A 33 14.34 22.74 -11.23
C ALA A 33 12.87 22.87 -11.66
N GLU A 34 12.39 21.98 -12.51
CA GLU A 34 11.00 21.95 -13.01
C GLU A 34 10.06 21.08 -12.16
N ALA A 35 10.61 20.28 -11.23
CA ALA A 35 9.82 19.42 -10.37
C ALA A 35 9.23 20.19 -9.18
N PHE A 36 8.10 19.72 -8.66
CA PHE A 36 7.54 20.27 -7.43
C PHE A 36 8.40 19.84 -6.22
N ASP A 37 9.06 20.80 -5.59
CA ASP A 37 9.79 20.57 -4.33
C ASP A 37 8.86 20.72 -3.11
N GLU A 38 8.93 19.74 -2.21
CA GLU A 38 8.09 19.66 -1.00
C GLU A 38 8.55 20.61 0.12
N MET A 39 9.84 20.95 0.16
CA MET A 39 10.45 21.78 1.19
C MET A 39 10.48 23.26 0.81
N PHE A 40 10.85 23.59 -0.41
CA PHE A 40 11.04 24.95 -0.91
C PHE A 40 10.02 25.33 -1.98
N ASP A 41 9.58 26.59 -1.97
CA ASP A 41 8.80 27.18 -3.05
C ASP A 41 9.71 27.69 -4.19
N ALA A 42 9.11 28.13 -5.30
CA ALA A 42 9.83 28.65 -6.46
C ALA A 42 10.68 29.91 -6.18
N HIS A 43 10.54 30.52 -5.01
CA HIS A 43 11.33 31.67 -4.56
C HIS A 43 12.43 31.27 -3.55
N GLY A 44 12.55 29.98 -3.23
CA GLY A 44 13.49 29.46 -2.23
C GLY A 44 13.02 29.64 -0.77
N ASN A 45 11.73 29.92 -0.52
CA ASN A 45 11.21 29.96 0.85
C ASN A 45 10.76 28.57 1.30
N VAL A 46 11.00 28.26 2.58
CA VAL A 46 10.56 27.01 3.19
C VAL A 46 9.03 26.99 3.31
N ARG A 47 8.40 25.98 2.73
CA ARG A 47 6.97 25.71 2.80
C ARG A 47 6.54 25.41 4.22
N GLY A 48 5.32 25.81 4.57
CA GLY A 48 4.77 25.71 5.92
C GLY A 48 5.00 24.36 6.62
N PRO A 49 4.62 23.22 6.01
CA PRO A 49 4.78 21.89 6.60
C PRO A 49 6.23 21.50 6.93
N TYR A 50 7.21 22.09 6.23
CA TYR A 50 8.63 21.75 6.35
C TYR A 50 9.43 22.70 7.26
N LYS A 51 8.84 23.80 7.75
CA LYS A 51 9.57 24.79 8.56
C LYS A 51 10.27 24.19 9.78
N GLY A 52 9.61 23.29 10.50
CA GLY A 52 10.20 22.66 11.68
C GLY A 52 11.31 21.68 11.33
N ILE A 53 11.16 20.88 10.26
CA ILE A 53 12.23 20.02 9.74
C ILE A 53 13.44 20.85 9.31
N HIS A 54 13.21 21.90 8.52
CA HIS A 54 14.29 22.78 8.08
C HIS A 54 15.02 23.39 9.28
N THR A 55 14.30 23.80 10.33
CA THR A 55 14.92 24.39 11.53
C THR A 55 15.78 23.38 12.29
N GLU A 56 15.39 22.11 12.34
CA GLU A 56 16.17 21.04 12.97
C GLU A 56 17.39 20.65 12.13
N LEU A 57 17.25 20.62 10.81
CA LEU A 57 18.31 20.15 9.91
C LEU A 57 19.33 21.24 9.57
N ALA A 58 18.91 22.50 9.41
CA ALA A 58 19.78 23.61 8.97
C ALA A 58 21.06 23.82 9.81
N PRO A 59 21.06 23.59 11.15
CA PRO A 59 22.27 23.70 11.95
C PRO A 59 23.25 22.53 11.82
N SER A 60 22.84 21.42 11.17
CA SER A 60 23.67 20.22 11.06
C SER A 60 24.69 20.34 9.93
N ASP A 61 25.88 19.79 10.13
CA ASP A 61 26.87 19.64 9.06
C ASP A 61 26.67 18.32 8.30
N VAL A 62 27.23 18.25 7.08
CA VAL A 62 27.12 17.05 6.22
C VAL A 62 27.65 15.80 6.93
N SER A 63 28.79 15.91 7.62
CA SER A 63 29.39 14.80 8.37
C SER A 63 28.50 14.29 9.52
N ASP A 64 27.72 15.16 10.15
CA ASP A 64 26.81 14.77 11.21
C ASP A 64 25.62 13.96 10.67
N LEU A 65 25.11 14.34 9.48
CA LEU A 65 24.06 13.59 8.80
C LEU A 65 24.57 12.23 8.31
N GLU A 66 25.78 12.17 7.75
CA GLU A 66 26.42 10.91 7.36
C GLU A 66 26.58 9.96 8.56
N ALA A 67 27.10 10.47 9.68
CA ALA A 67 27.23 9.68 10.91
C ALA A 67 25.89 9.14 11.43
N ARG A 68 24.81 9.95 11.33
CA ARG A 68 23.45 9.52 11.68
C ARG A 68 22.92 8.46 10.71
N ALA A 69 23.16 8.61 9.41
CA ALA A 69 22.77 7.62 8.40
C ALA A 69 23.50 6.29 8.59
N ASP A 70 24.79 6.31 8.95
CA ASP A 70 25.57 5.11 9.25
C ASP A 70 25.11 4.40 10.53
N ALA A 71 24.74 5.18 11.56
CA ALA A 71 24.15 4.62 12.78
C ALA A 71 22.79 3.98 12.50
N LEU A 72 22.00 4.62 11.62
CA LEU A 72 20.69 4.15 11.18
C LEU A 72 20.80 2.83 10.40
N GLY A 73 21.71 2.77 9.42
CA GLY A 73 21.94 1.57 8.62
C GLY A 73 22.38 0.37 9.48
N ARG A 74 23.25 0.59 10.46
CA ARG A 74 23.64 -0.45 11.44
C ARG A 74 22.45 -0.93 12.27
N ALA A 75 21.63 -0.01 12.78
CA ALA A 75 20.44 -0.38 13.55
C ALA A 75 19.46 -1.24 12.72
N PHE A 76 19.30 -0.96 11.43
CA PHE A 76 18.44 -1.76 10.54
C PHE A 76 18.95 -3.19 10.38
N ILE A 77 20.25 -3.37 10.19
CA ILE A 77 20.90 -4.70 10.13
C ILE A 77 20.68 -5.44 11.45
N ASP A 78 20.97 -4.80 12.58
CA ASP A 78 20.84 -5.41 13.92
C ASP A 78 19.39 -5.83 14.24
N GLN A 79 18.41 -5.15 13.67
CA GLN A 79 16.98 -5.45 13.83
C GLN A 79 16.44 -6.44 12.78
N GLY A 80 17.28 -6.90 11.84
CA GLY A 80 16.87 -7.79 10.75
C GLY A 80 15.97 -7.13 9.71
N ILE A 81 15.97 -5.79 9.64
CA ILE A 81 15.24 -5.01 8.63
C ILE A 81 16.09 -4.97 7.36
N THR A 82 16.13 -6.09 6.66
CA THR A 82 16.89 -6.26 5.42
C THR A 82 15.95 -6.46 4.23
N PHE A 83 16.43 -6.14 3.04
CA PHE A 83 15.80 -6.57 1.79
C PHE A 83 16.79 -7.46 1.04
N SER A 84 16.29 -8.54 0.44
CA SER A 84 17.09 -9.42 -0.40
C SER A 84 17.16 -8.86 -1.82
N LEU A 85 18.32 -8.34 -2.20
CA LEU A 85 18.61 -7.98 -3.59
C LEU A 85 19.62 -9.00 -4.12
N SER A 86 19.20 -9.82 -5.08
CA SER A 86 20.05 -10.86 -5.70
C SER A 86 20.64 -11.87 -4.70
N GLY A 87 19.90 -12.20 -3.64
CA GLY A 87 20.34 -13.17 -2.62
C GLY A 87 21.31 -12.61 -1.57
N GLN A 88 21.65 -11.31 -1.64
CA GLN A 88 22.37 -10.63 -0.57
C GLN A 88 21.40 -9.78 0.25
N GLU A 89 21.39 -10.00 1.56
CA GLU A 89 20.68 -9.13 2.49
C GLU A 89 21.41 -7.78 2.58
N ARG A 90 20.68 -6.69 2.32
CA ARG A 90 21.16 -5.33 2.52
C ARG A 90 20.19 -4.57 3.41
N PRO A 91 20.67 -3.63 4.24
CA PRO A 91 19.77 -2.73 4.95
C PRO A 91 18.90 -1.97 3.96
N PHE A 92 17.62 -1.84 4.26
CA PHE A 92 16.73 -1.00 3.49
C PHE A 92 17.24 0.46 3.56
N PRO A 93 17.53 1.13 2.42
CA PRO A 93 18.05 2.49 2.44
C PRO A 93 16.97 3.43 2.97
N LEU A 94 17.27 4.12 4.08
CA LEU A 94 16.37 5.08 4.70
C LEU A 94 16.99 6.47 4.64
N ASP A 95 16.30 7.38 3.95
CA ASP A 95 16.65 8.79 3.94
C ASP A 95 16.26 9.46 5.27
N LEU A 96 17.13 10.33 5.79
CA LEU A 96 16.93 11.04 7.05
C LEU A 96 15.92 12.18 6.96
N VAL A 97 15.60 12.66 5.75
CA VAL A 97 14.65 13.75 5.52
C VAL A 97 13.27 13.15 5.27
N PRO A 98 12.32 13.27 6.22
CA PRO A 98 11.02 12.64 6.06
C PRO A 98 10.15 13.37 5.02
N ARG A 99 9.30 12.61 4.34
CA ARG A 99 8.21 13.15 3.52
C ARG A 99 7.06 13.62 4.42
N VAL A 100 6.82 14.93 4.48
CA VAL A 100 5.72 15.49 5.27
C VAL A 100 4.47 15.63 4.41
N ILE A 101 3.37 15.09 4.92
CA ILE A 101 2.03 15.33 4.39
C ILE A 101 1.25 16.08 5.46
N SER A 102 0.77 17.28 5.14
CA SER A 102 -0.01 18.07 6.09
C SER A 102 -1.34 17.40 6.41
N ALA A 103 -1.94 17.74 7.57
CA ALA A 103 -3.25 17.20 7.93
C ALA A 103 -4.34 17.50 6.88
N ALA A 104 -4.30 18.70 6.28
CA ALA A 104 -5.26 19.11 5.26
C ALA A 104 -5.08 18.39 3.92
N GLU A 105 -3.84 18.02 3.56
CA GLU A 105 -3.57 17.16 2.41
C GLU A 105 -4.02 15.73 2.70
N TRP A 106 -3.63 15.19 3.85
CA TRP A 106 -4.00 13.84 4.25
C TRP A 106 -5.51 13.64 4.32
N THR A 107 -6.27 14.59 4.89
CA THR A 107 -7.74 14.50 4.94
C THR A 107 -8.37 14.44 3.55
N ARG A 108 -7.78 15.10 2.54
CA ARG A 108 -8.26 15.01 1.15
C ARG A 108 -7.88 13.67 0.52
N LEU A 109 -6.63 13.24 0.70
CA LEU A 109 -6.14 11.94 0.24
C LEU A 109 -6.97 10.79 0.81
N GLU A 110 -7.16 10.75 2.13
CA GLU A 110 -7.90 9.72 2.84
C GLU A 110 -9.34 9.57 2.30
N ARG A 111 -10.02 10.69 2.03
CA ARG A 111 -11.37 10.66 1.43
C ARG A 111 -11.36 10.08 0.02
N GLY A 112 -10.40 10.50 -0.81
CA GLY A 112 -10.31 10.02 -2.19
C GLY A 112 -9.86 8.56 -2.30
N ILE A 113 -8.92 8.12 -1.45
CA ILE A 113 -8.51 6.72 -1.36
C ILE A 113 -9.69 5.85 -0.94
N ARG A 114 -10.47 6.26 0.07
CA ARG A 114 -11.67 5.53 0.50
C ARG A 114 -12.72 5.42 -0.60
N GLN A 115 -12.98 6.51 -1.32
CA GLN A 115 -13.89 6.50 -2.46
C GLN A 115 -13.43 5.51 -3.53
N ARG A 116 -12.15 5.58 -3.92
CA ARG A 116 -11.57 4.71 -4.95
C ARG A 116 -11.64 3.24 -4.56
N VAL A 117 -11.19 2.89 -3.35
CA VAL A 117 -11.22 1.50 -2.86
C VAL A 117 -12.65 0.98 -2.76
N LYS A 118 -13.62 1.80 -2.33
CA LYS A 118 -15.03 1.41 -2.30
C LYS A 118 -15.58 1.12 -3.69
N ALA A 119 -15.23 1.92 -4.69
CA ALA A 119 -15.66 1.67 -6.07
C ALA A 119 -15.01 0.41 -6.67
N LEU A 120 -13.73 0.17 -6.38
CA LEU A 120 -13.01 -1.05 -6.78
C LEU A 120 -13.57 -2.30 -6.09
N GLU A 121 -13.99 -2.19 -4.83
CA GLU A 121 -14.68 -3.27 -4.11
C GLU A 121 -15.99 -3.65 -4.82
N MET A 122 -16.84 -2.66 -5.12
CA MET A 122 -18.10 -2.88 -5.86
C MET A 122 -17.85 -3.42 -7.27
N TYR A 123 -16.79 -2.95 -7.93
CA TYR A 123 -16.36 -3.47 -9.22
C TYR A 123 -16.01 -4.96 -9.16
N LEU A 124 -15.16 -5.36 -8.21
CA LEU A 124 -14.76 -6.76 -8.07
C LEU A 124 -15.94 -7.66 -7.68
N ASP A 125 -16.82 -7.19 -6.80
CA ASP A 125 -18.03 -7.91 -6.45
C ASP A 125 -18.93 -8.13 -7.69
N ASP A 126 -19.15 -7.10 -8.51
CA ASP A 126 -19.94 -7.20 -9.73
C ASP A 126 -19.27 -8.13 -10.77
N ILE A 127 -17.97 -8.01 -11.01
CA ILE A 127 -17.25 -8.85 -11.99
C ILE A 127 -17.33 -10.35 -11.66
N TYR A 128 -17.33 -10.69 -10.37
CA TYR A 128 -17.45 -12.08 -9.90
C TYR A 128 -18.89 -12.51 -9.61
N GLY A 129 -19.85 -11.60 -9.68
CA GLY A 129 -21.28 -11.81 -9.53
C GLY A 129 -22.04 -11.59 -10.85
N GLU A 130 -22.88 -10.55 -10.87
CA GLU A 130 -23.84 -10.30 -11.94
C GLU A 130 -23.21 -9.69 -13.21
N GLN A 131 -22.11 -8.97 -13.10
CA GLN A 131 -21.44 -8.29 -14.21
C GLN A 131 -22.30 -7.20 -14.87
N GLU A 132 -23.08 -6.45 -14.09
CA GLU A 132 -23.91 -5.34 -14.56
C GLU A 132 -23.11 -4.28 -15.31
N ILE A 133 -21.93 -3.89 -14.82
CA ILE A 133 -21.07 -2.90 -15.50
C ILE A 133 -20.67 -3.34 -16.91
N LEU A 134 -20.62 -4.66 -17.16
CA LEU A 134 -20.36 -5.24 -18.48
C LEU A 134 -21.63 -5.31 -19.32
N ARG A 135 -22.79 -5.58 -18.71
CA ARG A 135 -24.10 -5.63 -19.39
C ARG A 135 -24.53 -4.25 -19.87
N ASP A 136 -24.27 -3.23 -19.07
CA ASP A 136 -24.55 -1.83 -19.39
C ASP A 136 -23.54 -1.22 -20.37
N GLY A 137 -22.46 -1.95 -20.70
CA GLY A 137 -21.46 -1.52 -21.67
C GLY A 137 -20.56 -0.37 -21.18
N VAL A 138 -20.55 -0.10 -19.87
CA VAL A 138 -19.73 0.94 -19.24
C VAL A 138 -18.25 0.63 -19.40
N ILE A 139 -17.88 -0.65 -19.29
CA ILE A 139 -16.56 -1.14 -19.67
C ILE A 139 -16.67 -2.30 -20.68
N PRO A 140 -15.72 -2.47 -21.61
CA PRO A 140 -15.78 -3.55 -22.57
C PRO A 140 -15.60 -4.93 -21.90
N ARG A 141 -16.52 -5.88 -22.14
CA ARG A 141 -16.39 -7.27 -21.64
C ARG A 141 -15.05 -7.91 -21.95
N ARG A 142 -14.48 -7.63 -23.14
CA ARG A 142 -13.17 -8.15 -23.55
C ARG A 142 -12.08 -7.79 -22.54
N LEU A 143 -12.10 -6.57 -21.99
CA LEU A 143 -11.11 -6.07 -21.04
C LEU A 143 -10.97 -6.99 -19.83
N VAL A 144 -12.09 -7.46 -19.28
CA VAL A 144 -12.12 -8.42 -18.16
C VAL A 144 -11.72 -9.81 -18.63
N THR A 145 -12.38 -10.32 -19.69
CA THR A 145 -12.19 -11.72 -20.12
C THR A 145 -10.81 -12.04 -20.70
N SER A 146 -10.04 -11.02 -21.12
CA SER A 146 -8.66 -11.18 -21.59
C SER A 146 -7.61 -10.82 -20.55
N CYS A 147 -8.00 -10.37 -19.36
CA CYS A 147 -7.07 -10.11 -18.27
C CYS A 147 -6.52 -11.44 -17.73
N GLU A 148 -5.20 -11.56 -17.63
CA GLU A 148 -4.54 -12.76 -17.09
C GLU A 148 -4.91 -13.01 -15.63
N HIS A 149 -5.26 -11.94 -14.90
CA HIS A 149 -5.61 -11.98 -13.49
C HIS A 149 -7.12 -12.08 -13.24
N PHE A 150 -7.92 -12.29 -14.30
CA PHE A 150 -9.31 -12.69 -14.16
C PHE A 150 -9.41 -14.21 -13.99
N HIS A 151 -9.40 -14.66 -12.73
CA HIS A 151 -9.52 -16.08 -12.39
C HIS A 151 -10.97 -16.54 -12.33
N ARG A 152 -11.44 -17.33 -13.30
CA ARG A 152 -12.81 -17.86 -13.33
C ARG A 152 -13.11 -18.76 -12.13
N GLU A 153 -12.08 -19.37 -11.59
CA GLU A 153 -12.09 -20.20 -10.39
C GLU A 153 -12.61 -19.42 -9.17
N ALA A 154 -12.50 -18.09 -9.16
CA ALA A 154 -13.01 -17.23 -8.09
C ALA A 154 -14.51 -16.93 -8.20
N VAL A 155 -15.17 -17.27 -9.31
CA VAL A 155 -16.62 -17.07 -9.47
C VAL A 155 -17.39 -17.90 -8.44
N GLY A 156 -18.40 -17.28 -7.83
CA GLY A 156 -19.22 -17.89 -6.77
C GLY A 156 -18.55 -17.95 -5.40
N ILE A 157 -17.31 -17.45 -5.26
CA ILE A 157 -16.71 -17.23 -3.94
C ILE A 157 -17.18 -15.87 -3.41
N VAL A 158 -18.07 -15.91 -2.42
CA VAL A 158 -18.61 -14.73 -1.74
C VAL A 158 -18.13 -14.75 -0.29
N PRO A 159 -17.23 -13.82 0.10
CA PRO A 159 -16.81 -13.70 1.50
C PRO A 159 -18.00 -13.43 2.42
N PRO A 160 -18.03 -13.96 3.66
CA PRO A 160 -19.19 -13.83 4.56
C PRO A 160 -19.62 -12.39 4.86
N ASN A 161 -18.66 -11.45 4.90
CA ASN A 161 -18.92 -10.02 5.09
C ASN A 161 -18.99 -9.23 3.77
N GLY A 162 -18.92 -9.90 2.62
CA GLY A 162 -18.89 -9.31 1.29
C GLY A 162 -17.60 -8.60 0.91
N VAL A 163 -16.57 -8.59 1.77
CA VAL A 163 -15.32 -7.84 1.50
C VAL A 163 -14.31 -8.72 0.77
N ARG A 164 -13.88 -8.25 -0.41
CA ARG A 164 -12.85 -8.86 -1.26
C ARG A 164 -11.50 -8.18 -1.04
N ILE A 165 -11.47 -6.85 -0.94
CA ILE A 165 -10.27 -6.03 -0.74
C ILE A 165 -10.11 -5.71 0.75
N HIS A 166 -9.43 -6.61 1.47
CA HIS A 166 -9.15 -6.39 2.90
C HIS A 166 -8.02 -5.38 3.12
N VAL A 167 -7.03 -5.37 2.22
CA VAL A 167 -5.92 -4.42 2.20
C VAL A 167 -5.72 -3.96 0.77
N ALA A 168 -5.65 -2.63 0.57
CA ALA A 168 -5.34 -2.00 -0.70
C ALA A 168 -4.09 -1.13 -0.55
N GLY A 169 -3.14 -1.26 -1.47
CA GLY A 169 -2.04 -0.31 -1.64
C GLY A 169 -2.35 0.64 -2.78
N ILE A 170 -2.42 1.95 -2.52
CA ILE A 170 -2.67 2.96 -3.56
C ILE A 170 -1.42 3.80 -3.73
N ASP A 171 -0.78 3.67 -4.89
CA ASP A 171 0.45 4.37 -5.20
C ASP A 171 0.13 5.79 -5.68
N LEU A 172 0.69 6.78 -4.98
CA LEU A 172 0.40 8.19 -5.20
C LEU A 172 1.68 8.92 -5.61
N VAL A 173 1.56 9.75 -6.64
CA VAL A 173 2.60 10.71 -7.05
C VAL A 173 2.09 12.13 -6.89
N ARG A 174 3.00 13.06 -6.63
CA ARG A 174 2.70 14.50 -6.70
C ARG A 174 3.27 15.04 -8.01
N ASP A 175 2.41 15.60 -8.85
CA ASP A 175 2.82 16.15 -10.15
C ASP A 175 3.58 17.49 -10.01
N GLY A 176 4.09 18.02 -11.13
CA GLY A 176 4.81 19.30 -11.14
C GLY A 176 3.98 20.51 -10.70
N GLN A 177 2.64 20.38 -10.66
CA GLN A 177 1.73 21.40 -10.14
C GLN A 177 1.45 21.24 -8.64
N GLY A 178 2.02 20.21 -8.02
CA GLY A 178 1.83 19.91 -6.60
C GLY A 178 0.57 19.12 -6.28
N SER A 179 -0.12 18.58 -7.30
CA SER A 179 -1.36 17.83 -7.16
C SER A 179 -1.08 16.34 -7.03
N PHE A 180 -1.80 15.66 -6.14
CA PHE A 180 -1.69 14.22 -5.99
C PHE A 180 -2.48 13.48 -7.06
N ARG A 181 -1.88 12.42 -7.62
CA ARG A 181 -2.47 11.53 -8.61
C ARG A 181 -2.20 10.08 -8.25
N VAL A 182 -3.16 9.21 -8.55
CA VAL A 182 -2.99 7.77 -8.43
C VAL A 182 -2.18 7.28 -9.63
N LEU A 183 -1.12 6.54 -9.36
CA LEU A 183 -0.27 5.90 -10.36
C LEU A 183 -0.69 4.43 -10.57
N GLU A 184 -0.97 3.72 -9.48
CA GLU A 184 -1.26 2.29 -9.49
C GLU A 184 -2.11 1.90 -8.28
N ASP A 185 -2.92 0.87 -8.45
CA ASP A 185 -3.67 0.20 -7.38
C ASP A 185 -3.05 -1.17 -7.14
N ASN A 186 -3.03 -1.64 -5.90
CA ASN A 186 -2.50 -2.95 -5.53
C ASN A 186 -3.53 -3.65 -4.65
N LEU A 187 -4.30 -4.57 -5.23
CA LEU A 187 -5.48 -5.19 -4.60
C LEU A 187 -5.29 -6.68 -4.29
N ARG A 188 -4.15 -7.25 -4.68
CA ARG A 188 -3.75 -8.64 -4.42
C ARG A 188 -3.13 -8.76 -3.03
N SER A 189 -1.80 -8.82 -2.96
CA SER A 189 -1.01 -8.96 -1.73
C SER A 189 -0.09 -7.74 -1.53
N PRO A 190 -0.63 -6.53 -1.32
CA PRO A 190 0.18 -5.33 -1.16
C PRO A 190 1.15 -5.46 0.02
N SER A 191 2.34 -4.91 -0.15
CA SER A 191 3.45 -5.03 0.81
C SER A 191 3.99 -3.65 1.21
N GLY A 192 4.77 -3.59 2.28
CA GLY A 192 5.62 -2.45 2.63
C GLY A 192 5.24 -1.72 3.93
N VAL A 193 4.16 -2.13 4.58
CA VAL A 193 3.76 -1.55 5.87
C VAL A 193 4.78 -1.81 6.98
N SER A 194 5.51 -2.92 6.92
CA SER A 194 6.62 -3.20 7.84
C SER A 194 7.68 -2.10 7.79
N TYR A 195 8.06 -1.65 6.59
CA TYR A 195 8.97 -0.54 6.41
C TYR A 195 8.40 0.77 6.97
N VAL A 196 7.10 1.05 6.78
CA VAL A 196 6.48 2.27 7.35
C VAL A 196 6.60 2.30 8.87
N MET A 197 6.32 1.17 9.53
CA MET A 197 6.39 1.06 10.99
C MET A 197 7.82 1.16 11.50
N GLU A 198 8.76 0.45 10.89
CA GLU A 198 10.16 0.46 11.31
C GLU A 198 10.85 1.79 10.98
N ASN A 199 10.58 2.40 9.82
CA ASN A 199 11.04 3.75 9.49
C ASN A 199 10.56 4.75 10.53
N ARG A 200 9.28 4.69 10.94
CA ARG A 200 8.75 5.58 11.98
C ARG A 200 9.46 5.39 13.31
N ARG A 201 9.58 4.14 13.76
CA ARG A 201 10.22 3.80 15.03
C ARG A 201 11.66 4.28 15.06
N THR A 202 12.34 4.17 13.93
CA THR A 202 13.76 4.47 13.86
C THR A 202 14.02 5.96 13.72
N MET A 203 13.24 6.66 12.89
CA MET A 203 13.26 8.12 12.83
C MET A 203 12.98 8.77 14.19
N ALA A 204 12.08 8.19 15.00
CA ALA A 204 11.82 8.69 16.36
C ALA A 204 13.01 8.54 17.32
N ARG A 205 13.92 7.58 17.08
CA ARG A 205 15.17 7.43 17.86
C ARG A 205 16.27 8.37 17.37
N VAL A 206 16.39 8.57 16.06
CA VAL A 206 17.44 9.39 15.46
C VAL A 206 17.14 10.89 15.57
N PHE A 207 15.87 11.30 15.49
CA PHE A 207 15.45 12.69 15.59
C PHE A 207 14.37 12.89 16.67
N PRO A 208 14.66 12.62 17.95
CA PRO A 208 13.65 12.70 19.02
C PRO A 208 13.03 14.10 19.12
N ASN A 209 13.83 15.17 18.91
CA ASN A 209 13.36 16.55 18.93
C ASN A 209 12.35 16.85 17.81
N LEU A 210 12.54 16.26 16.63
CA LEU A 210 11.60 16.42 15.52
C LEU A 210 10.21 15.87 15.90
N PHE A 211 10.17 14.71 16.53
CA PHE A 211 8.91 14.10 16.99
C PHE A 211 8.34 14.76 18.24
N ALA A 212 9.16 15.39 19.07
CA ALA A 212 8.69 16.18 20.22
C ALA A 212 8.03 17.50 19.79
N THR A 213 8.55 18.12 18.74
CA THR A 213 8.08 19.43 18.24
C THR A 213 6.95 19.32 17.21
N HIS A 214 6.77 18.16 16.57
CA HIS A 214 5.74 17.92 15.56
C HIS A 214 4.69 16.93 16.05
N ARG A 215 3.42 17.21 15.76
CA ARG A 215 2.30 16.31 16.05
C ARG A 215 2.17 15.23 14.98
N VAL A 216 3.17 14.35 14.87
CA VAL A 216 3.17 13.23 13.93
C VAL A 216 2.16 12.17 14.39
N ARG A 217 1.24 11.75 13.52
CA ARG A 217 0.29 10.67 13.81
C ARG A 217 1.03 9.33 13.95
N ALA A 218 0.71 8.55 14.97
CA ALA A 218 1.25 7.21 15.17
C ALA A 218 0.80 6.26 14.04
N VAL A 219 1.61 5.23 13.78
CA VAL A 219 1.34 4.15 12.81
C VAL A 219 1.52 2.76 13.43
N GLY A 220 1.77 2.70 14.75
CA GLY A 220 2.11 1.47 15.46
C GLY A 220 0.94 0.52 15.68
N ASP A 221 -0.30 0.99 15.47
CA ASP A 221 -1.56 0.27 15.68
C ASP A 221 -2.06 -0.46 14.42
N TYR A 222 -1.29 -0.43 13.32
CA TYR A 222 -1.67 -1.07 12.05
C TYR A 222 -2.00 -2.56 12.22
N ALA A 223 -1.12 -3.34 12.86
CA ALA A 223 -1.33 -4.78 13.03
C ALA A 223 -2.62 -5.09 13.80
N SER A 224 -2.95 -4.30 14.83
CA SER A 224 -4.20 -4.46 15.59
C SER A 224 -5.42 -4.12 14.74
N HIS A 225 -5.34 -3.09 13.88
CA HIS A 225 -6.41 -2.78 12.93
C HIS A 225 -6.59 -3.86 11.87
N LEU A 226 -5.49 -4.40 11.33
CA LEU A 226 -5.52 -5.51 10.37
C LEU A 226 -6.15 -6.76 11.00
N LEU A 227 -5.70 -7.17 12.18
CA LEU A 227 -6.29 -8.33 12.87
C LEU A 227 -7.79 -8.14 13.11
N ARG A 228 -8.21 -6.94 13.54
CA ARG A 228 -9.63 -6.63 13.72
C ARG A 228 -10.41 -6.74 12.41
N ALA A 229 -9.86 -6.23 11.31
CA ALA A 229 -10.49 -6.34 9.99
C ALA A 229 -10.62 -7.79 9.53
N LEU A 230 -9.56 -8.60 9.70
CA LEU A 230 -9.54 -10.03 9.37
C LEU A 230 -10.55 -10.81 10.21
N ARG A 231 -10.60 -10.60 11.52
CA ARG A 231 -11.58 -11.25 12.41
C ARG A 231 -13.02 -10.89 12.03
N ASN A 232 -13.27 -9.64 11.66
CA ASN A 232 -14.59 -9.19 11.20
C ASN A 232 -14.98 -9.75 9.81
N ALA A 233 -14.05 -10.39 9.10
CA ALA A 233 -14.34 -11.02 7.82
C ALA A 233 -14.87 -12.44 7.97
N ALA A 234 -14.57 -13.11 9.08
CA ALA A 234 -15.08 -14.45 9.37
C ALA A 234 -16.62 -14.50 9.37
N ALA A 235 -17.17 -15.71 9.20
CA ALA A 235 -18.60 -15.93 9.27
C ALA A 235 -19.18 -15.51 10.65
N SER A 236 -20.38 -14.92 10.64
CA SER A 236 -20.97 -14.28 11.83
C SER A 236 -21.28 -15.25 12.98
N ASN A 237 -21.29 -16.56 12.72
CA ASN A 237 -21.49 -17.61 13.71
C ASN A 237 -20.20 -18.03 14.43
N VAL A 238 -19.04 -17.48 14.07
CA VAL A 238 -17.75 -17.78 14.70
C VAL A 238 -17.41 -16.73 15.76
N ALA A 239 -17.39 -17.14 17.04
CA ALA A 239 -17.21 -16.21 18.16
C ALA A 239 -15.75 -15.73 18.36
N ASP A 240 -14.77 -16.62 18.15
CA ASP A 240 -13.34 -16.30 18.19
C ASP A 240 -12.64 -16.89 16.97
N PRO A 241 -12.66 -16.17 15.82
CA PRO A 241 -12.14 -16.71 14.57
C PRO A 241 -10.62 -16.88 14.61
N ALA A 242 -10.17 -18.08 14.23
CA ALA A 242 -8.77 -18.41 14.05
C ALA A 242 -8.24 -17.77 12.76
N VAL A 243 -7.36 -16.79 12.93
CA VAL A 243 -6.66 -16.09 11.85
C VAL A 243 -5.24 -16.63 11.73
N VAL A 244 -4.76 -16.87 10.50
CA VAL A 244 -3.37 -17.25 10.21
C VAL A 244 -2.79 -16.40 9.09
N VAL A 245 -1.46 -16.26 9.06
CA VAL A 245 -0.74 -15.65 7.92
C VAL A 245 -0.10 -16.77 7.09
N LEU A 246 -0.59 -16.97 5.87
CA LEU A 246 -0.05 -17.96 4.94
C LEU A 246 1.11 -17.36 4.13
N THR A 247 2.31 -17.91 4.29
CA THR A 247 3.55 -17.43 3.67
C THR A 247 4.13 -18.45 2.69
N PRO A 248 4.78 -18.03 1.60
CA PRO A 248 5.55 -18.92 0.71
C PRO A 248 6.89 -19.38 1.33
N GLY A 249 7.23 -18.91 2.53
CA GLY A 249 8.45 -19.30 3.26
C GLY A 249 9.62 -18.32 3.11
N VAL A 250 10.75 -18.68 3.71
CA VAL A 250 11.93 -17.81 3.94
C VAL A 250 12.62 -17.30 2.67
N TYR A 251 12.41 -17.96 1.53
CA TYR A 251 13.04 -17.56 0.26
C TYR A 251 12.31 -16.42 -0.45
N ASN A 252 11.17 -15.97 0.08
CA ASN A 252 10.47 -14.81 -0.45
C ASN A 252 11.04 -13.50 0.11
N SER A 253 11.22 -12.50 -0.76
CA SER A 253 11.81 -11.20 -0.39
C SER A 253 11.00 -10.43 0.66
N ALA A 254 9.70 -10.68 0.78
CA ALA A 254 8.81 -10.04 1.76
C ALA A 254 8.61 -10.89 3.04
N TYR A 255 9.33 -12.01 3.21
CA TYR A 255 9.16 -12.90 4.37
C TYR A 255 9.31 -12.20 5.72
N PHE A 256 10.24 -11.24 5.82
CA PHE A 256 10.40 -10.39 6.99
C PHE A 256 9.06 -9.73 7.39
N GLU A 257 8.36 -9.13 6.43
CA GLU A 257 7.06 -8.50 6.67
C GLU A 257 6.00 -9.49 7.13
N HIS A 258 5.96 -10.69 6.52
CA HIS A 258 4.99 -11.72 6.87
C HIS A 258 5.15 -12.12 8.34
N SER A 259 6.39 -12.41 8.74
CA SER A 259 6.73 -12.78 10.12
C SER A 259 6.51 -11.64 11.11
N LEU A 260 6.82 -10.39 10.73
CA LEU A 260 6.59 -9.23 11.58
C LEU A 260 5.10 -9.02 11.84
N LEU A 261 4.28 -9.07 10.79
CA LEU A 261 2.83 -8.89 10.89
C LEU A 261 2.18 -10.01 11.69
N ALA A 262 2.54 -11.28 11.43
CA ALA A 262 2.03 -12.43 12.19
C ALA A 262 2.34 -12.27 13.69
N ARG A 263 3.59 -11.95 14.04
CA ARG A 263 4.04 -11.71 15.42
C ARG A 263 3.31 -10.55 16.09
N GLN A 264 3.16 -9.41 15.39
CA GLN A 264 2.49 -8.23 15.97
C GLN A 264 0.98 -8.40 16.11
N MET A 265 0.35 -9.17 15.21
CA MET A 265 -1.05 -9.58 15.36
C MET A 265 -1.22 -10.66 16.43
N GLY A 266 -0.17 -11.41 16.78
CA GLY A 266 -0.25 -12.54 17.70
C GLY A 266 -0.99 -13.73 17.08
N VAL A 267 -0.74 -13.98 15.79
CA VAL A 267 -1.33 -15.10 15.03
C VAL A 267 -0.23 -16.00 14.47
N GLU A 268 -0.61 -17.22 14.09
CA GLU A 268 0.34 -18.18 13.52
C GLU A 268 0.81 -17.77 12.12
N LEU A 269 2.12 -17.91 11.88
CA LEU A 269 2.72 -17.85 10.56
C LEU A 269 2.84 -19.28 10.04
N VAL A 270 2.16 -19.59 8.94
CA VAL A 270 2.03 -20.95 8.41
C VAL A 270 2.45 -21.02 6.95
N GLU A 271 2.99 -22.17 6.52
CA GLU A 271 3.18 -22.52 5.12
C GLU A 271 2.07 -23.48 4.65
N GLY A 272 1.94 -23.69 3.34
CA GLY A 272 0.89 -24.54 2.78
C GLY A 272 0.86 -25.95 3.37
N ARG A 273 2.02 -26.53 3.70
CA ARG A 273 2.18 -27.85 4.33
C ARG A 273 1.60 -27.96 5.75
N ASP A 274 1.45 -26.85 6.44
CA ASP A 274 0.90 -26.80 7.80
C ASP A 274 -0.63 -26.83 7.80
N LEU A 275 -1.24 -26.57 6.64
CA LEU A 275 -2.68 -26.53 6.42
C LEU A 275 -3.14 -27.72 5.57
N PHE A 276 -4.39 -28.14 5.76
CA PHE A 276 -5.04 -29.12 4.89
C PHE A 276 -6.56 -28.93 4.90
N CYS A 277 -7.22 -29.39 3.84
CA CYS A 277 -8.68 -29.34 3.74
C CYS A 277 -9.30 -30.71 4.03
N ARG A 278 -10.40 -30.72 4.79
CA ARG A 278 -11.29 -31.89 4.98
C ARG A 278 -12.74 -31.39 5.01
N ASP A 279 -13.61 -32.02 4.24
CA ASP A 279 -15.04 -31.67 4.17
C ASP A 279 -15.30 -30.17 3.95
N ASN A 280 -14.60 -29.58 2.97
CA ASN A 280 -14.61 -28.14 2.66
C ASN A 280 -14.25 -27.22 3.84
N THR A 281 -13.51 -27.71 4.82
CA THR A 281 -13.04 -26.93 5.97
C THR A 281 -11.52 -26.97 6.01
N VAL A 282 -10.88 -25.83 6.31
CA VAL A 282 -9.42 -25.74 6.42
C VAL A 282 -9.00 -25.96 7.87
N TYR A 283 -8.00 -26.81 8.07
CA TYR A 283 -7.42 -27.10 9.37
C TYR A 283 -5.91 -26.82 9.34
N MET A 284 -5.40 -26.34 10.47
CA MET A 284 -3.98 -26.22 10.78
C MET A 284 -3.54 -27.38 11.66
N ARG A 285 -2.38 -27.97 11.35
CA ARG A 285 -1.76 -29.02 12.18
C ARG A 285 -1.10 -28.38 13.40
N THR A 286 -1.47 -28.84 14.59
CA THR A 286 -0.82 -28.41 15.84
C THR A 286 -0.36 -29.64 16.65
N THR A 287 0.46 -29.41 17.67
CA THR A 287 0.90 -30.47 18.58
C THR A 287 -0.24 -31.06 19.42
N GLU A 288 -1.31 -30.30 19.64
CA GLU A 288 -2.48 -30.71 20.44
C GLU A 288 -3.61 -31.30 19.57
N GLY A 289 -3.47 -31.26 18.25
CA GLY A 289 -4.47 -31.73 17.30
C GLY A 289 -4.70 -30.77 16.14
N GLU A 290 -5.77 -31.00 15.40
CA GLU A 290 -6.16 -30.18 14.25
C GLU A 290 -7.00 -29.00 14.74
N ARG A 291 -6.61 -27.77 14.37
CA ARG A 291 -7.38 -26.56 14.68
C ARG A 291 -7.99 -26.00 13.41
N GLN A 292 -9.31 -25.79 13.38
CA GLN A 292 -9.97 -25.14 12.26
C GLN A 292 -9.45 -23.71 12.07
N VAL A 293 -9.28 -23.30 10.82
CA VAL A 293 -8.86 -21.94 10.42
C VAL A 293 -10.03 -21.25 9.73
N ASP A 294 -10.39 -20.06 10.22
CA ASP A 294 -11.54 -19.31 9.72
C ASP A 294 -11.13 -18.21 8.73
N VAL A 295 -9.93 -17.64 8.91
CA VAL A 295 -9.42 -16.55 8.06
C VAL A 295 -7.93 -16.76 7.76
N ILE A 296 -7.58 -16.69 6.49
CA ILE A 296 -6.22 -16.82 5.99
C ILE A 296 -5.82 -15.48 5.37
N TYR A 297 -4.93 -14.75 6.04
CA TYR A 297 -4.22 -13.63 5.43
C TYR A 297 -3.10 -14.19 4.55
N ARG A 298 -3.37 -14.35 3.26
CA ARG A 298 -2.43 -14.95 2.32
C ARG A 298 -1.40 -13.93 1.86
N ARG A 299 -0.16 -14.41 1.71
CA ARG A 299 0.97 -13.69 1.11
C ARG A 299 1.58 -14.46 -0.06
N ILE A 300 0.70 -15.20 -0.74
CA ILE A 300 0.99 -16.06 -1.90
C ILE A 300 0.06 -15.63 -3.02
N ASP A 301 0.55 -15.58 -4.25
CA ASP A 301 -0.24 -15.25 -5.45
C ASP A 301 -1.31 -16.32 -5.75
N ASP A 302 -2.36 -15.92 -6.46
CA ASP A 302 -3.53 -16.76 -6.75
C ASP A 302 -3.14 -18.11 -7.39
N ASP A 303 -2.30 -18.06 -8.42
CA ASP A 303 -1.84 -19.23 -9.18
C ASP A 303 -1.19 -20.33 -8.34
N PHE A 304 -0.63 -19.98 -7.18
CA PHE A 304 0.07 -20.92 -6.31
C PHE A 304 -0.78 -21.37 -5.12
N LEU A 305 -1.97 -20.80 -4.94
CA LEU A 305 -2.78 -20.96 -3.73
C LEU A 305 -3.48 -22.32 -3.61
N ASP A 306 -3.94 -22.90 -4.72
CA ASP A 306 -4.63 -24.19 -4.73
C ASP A 306 -4.20 -25.03 -5.94
N PRO A 307 -3.40 -26.08 -5.74
CA PRO A 307 -2.94 -26.93 -6.85
C PRO A 307 -4.08 -27.72 -7.52
N MET A 308 -5.27 -27.79 -6.93
CA MET A 308 -6.43 -28.43 -7.54
C MET A 308 -7.16 -27.55 -8.56
N GLN A 309 -6.90 -26.23 -8.53
CA GLN A 309 -7.59 -25.23 -9.37
C GLN A 309 -6.62 -24.44 -10.25
N PHE A 310 -5.37 -24.25 -9.80
CA PHE A 310 -4.36 -23.47 -10.49
C PHE A 310 -3.14 -24.32 -10.88
N LYS A 311 -1.93 -23.92 -10.49
CA LYS A 311 -0.69 -24.63 -10.83
C LYS A 311 -0.61 -25.98 -10.09
N PRO A 312 -0.70 -27.12 -10.79
CA PRO A 312 -0.77 -28.44 -10.14
C PRO A 312 0.54 -28.86 -9.47
N ASP A 313 1.66 -28.24 -9.85
CA ASP A 313 2.99 -28.43 -9.27
C ASP A 313 3.29 -27.46 -8.12
N SER A 314 2.35 -26.58 -7.76
CA SER A 314 2.53 -25.68 -6.62
C SER A 314 2.66 -26.46 -5.31
N VAL A 315 3.74 -26.18 -4.58
CA VAL A 315 3.98 -26.68 -3.22
C VAL A 315 3.73 -25.63 -2.14
N LEU A 316 3.31 -24.42 -2.54
CA LEU A 316 3.14 -23.28 -1.63
C LEU A 316 1.73 -23.18 -1.06
N GLY A 317 0.73 -23.62 -1.83
CA GLY A 317 -0.69 -23.50 -1.52
C GLY A 317 -1.25 -24.65 -0.67
N VAL A 318 -2.59 -24.70 -0.62
CA VAL A 318 -3.35 -25.70 0.14
C VAL A 318 -4.40 -26.31 -0.78
N ALA A 319 -4.29 -27.61 -1.05
CA ALA A 319 -5.22 -28.31 -1.93
C ALA A 319 -6.67 -28.20 -1.42
N GLY A 320 -7.58 -27.72 -2.26
CA GLY A 320 -9.01 -27.60 -1.97
C GLY A 320 -9.43 -26.34 -1.20
N ILE A 321 -8.51 -25.41 -0.91
CA ILE A 321 -8.81 -24.17 -0.19
C ILE A 321 -9.85 -23.30 -0.92
N LEU A 322 -9.87 -23.30 -2.26
CA LEU A 322 -10.90 -22.55 -3.00
C LEU A 322 -12.29 -23.16 -2.80
N ASN A 323 -12.40 -24.48 -2.67
CA ASN A 323 -13.68 -25.13 -2.39
C ASN A 323 -14.17 -24.83 -0.97
N ALA A 324 -13.25 -24.79 0.00
CA ALA A 324 -13.57 -24.38 1.36
C ALA A 324 -14.05 -22.91 1.41
N ALA A 325 -13.38 -22.02 0.68
CA ALA A 325 -13.79 -20.63 0.58
C ALA A 325 -15.15 -20.47 -0.11
N ARG A 326 -15.40 -21.22 -1.19
CA ARG A 326 -16.69 -21.24 -1.89
C ARG A 326 -17.83 -21.78 -1.03
N ALA A 327 -17.53 -22.72 -0.14
CA ALA A 327 -18.49 -23.23 0.84
C ALA A 327 -18.75 -22.24 2.00
N GLY A 328 -18.00 -21.13 2.08
CA GLY A 328 -18.12 -20.13 3.15
C GLY A 328 -17.45 -20.52 4.47
N ASN A 329 -16.62 -21.57 4.47
CA ASN A 329 -15.99 -22.11 5.68
C ASN A 329 -14.63 -21.47 6.01
N VAL A 330 -14.04 -20.72 5.08
CA VAL A 330 -12.80 -19.98 5.28
C VAL A 330 -12.80 -18.71 4.45
N VAL A 331 -12.22 -17.63 4.99
CA VAL A 331 -11.99 -16.38 4.26
C VAL A 331 -10.54 -16.32 3.79
N ILE A 332 -10.34 -15.99 2.52
CA ILE A 332 -9.01 -15.74 1.95
C ILE A 332 -8.86 -14.23 1.79
N SER A 333 -7.86 -13.65 2.46
CA SER A 333 -7.57 -12.21 2.44
C SER A 333 -6.21 -11.92 1.82
N SER A 334 -6.10 -11.12 0.76
CA SER A 334 -7.21 -10.62 -0.07
C SER A 334 -7.86 -11.75 -0.88
N ALA A 335 -9.10 -11.55 -1.33
CA ALA A 335 -9.81 -12.57 -2.10
C ALA A 335 -9.07 -12.95 -3.39
N VAL A 336 -9.34 -14.17 -3.86
CA VAL A 336 -8.82 -14.67 -5.14
C VAL A 336 -9.47 -13.89 -6.28
N GLY A 337 -8.72 -13.56 -7.33
CA GLY A 337 -9.23 -12.85 -8.49
C GLY A 337 -9.21 -11.32 -8.41
N ASN A 338 -8.76 -10.74 -7.30
CA ASN A 338 -8.68 -9.28 -7.17
C ASN A 338 -7.78 -8.61 -8.21
N GLY A 339 -6.88 -9.37 -8.85
CA GLY A 339 -5.94 -8.82 -9.83
C GLY A 339 -6.58 -8.28 -11.10
N VAL A 340 -7.84 -8.62 -11.39
CA VAL A 340 -8.60 -7.94 -12.46
C VAL A 340 -8.95 -6.50 -12.09
N GLY A 341 -8.97 -6.13 -10.81
CA GLY A 341 -9.24 -4.77 -10.33
C GLY A 341 -8.03 -3.84 -10.38
N ASP A 342 -6.82 -4.38 -10.33
CA ASP A 342 -5.56 -3.63 -10.46
C ASP A 342 -4.86 -3.82 -11.81
N ASP A 343 -5.56 -4.39 -12.80
CA ASP A 343 -5.04 -4.50 -14.16
C ASP A 343 -4.79 -3.11 -14.77
N LYS A 344 -3.68 -2.97 -15.51
CA LYS A 344 -3.26 -1.70 -16.12
C LYS A 344 -4.29 -1.11 -17.09
N LEU A 345 -5.08 -1.93 -17.76
CA LEU A 345 -6.17 -1.45 -18.62
C LEU A 345 -7.38 -1.03 -17.78
N VAL A 346 -7.73 -1.79 -16.73
CA VAL A 346 -8.82 -1.41 -15.79
C VAL A 346 -8.53 -0.08 -15.10
N TYR A 347 -7.27 0.19 -14.77
CA TYR A 347 -6.82 1.46 -14.20
C TYR A 347 -7.38 2.67 -14.96
N THR A 348 -7.39 2.65 -16.30
CA THR A 348 -7.90 3.75 -17.14
C THR A 348 -9.41 3.99 -17.00
N TYR A 349 -10.16 2.97 -16.56
CA TYR A 349 -11.61 3.03 -16.34
C TYR A 349 -11.99 3.32 -14.89
N VAL A 350 -11.05 3.36 -13.94
CA VAL A 350 -11.38 3.58 -12.51
C VAL A 350 -12.19 4.87 -12.27
N PRO A 351 -11.91 6.00 -12.93
CA PRO A 351 -12.80 7.17 -12.87
C PRO A 351 -14.26 6.86 -13.23
N THR A 352 -14.48 6.13 -14.33
CA THR A 352 -15.80 5.69 -14.79
C THR A 352 -16.45 4.70 -13.83
N ILE A 353 -15.66 3.79 -13.25
CA ILE A 353 -16.11 2.83 -12.21
C ILE A 353 -16.61 3.57 -10.98
N ILE A 354 -15.90 4.62 -10.53
CA ILE A 354 -16.33 5.48 -9.42
C ILE A 354 -17.68 6.14 -9.74
N GLU A 355 -17.81 6.74 -10.93
CA GLU A 355 -19.06 7.39 -11.34
C GLU A 355 -20.23 6.41 -11.42
N TYR A 356 -20.00 5.21 -11.97
CA TYR A 356 -21.03 4.19 -12.13
C TYR A 356 -21.55 3.64 -10.79
N TYR A 357 -20.65 3.21 -9.89
CA TYR A 357 -21.07 2.56 -8.64
C TYR A 357 -21.45 3.55 -7.53
N LEU A 358 -20.82 4.72 -7.49
CA LEU A 358 -21.02 5.69 -6.41
C LEU A 358 -21.88 6.88 -6.82
N GLY A 359 -22.06 7.14 -8.12
CA GLY A 359 -22.72 8.37 -8.60
C GLY A 359 -21.94 9.64 -8.25
N GLU A 360 -20.64 9.49 -7.97
CA GLU A 360 -19.76 10.57 -7.49
C GLU A 360 -18.66 10.86 -8.52
N LYS A 361 -18.19 12.11 -8.55
CA LYS A 361 -16.96 12.43 -9.30
C LYS A 361 -15.72 11.92 -8.56
N PRO A 362 -14.69 11.42 -9.27
CA PRO A 362 -13.43 11.02 -8.66
C PRO A 362 -12.77 12.18 -7.89
N LEU A 363 -12.41 11.93 -6.63
CA LEU A 363 -11.72 12.91 -5.78
C LEU A 363 -10.20 12.92 -6.01
N LEU A 364 -9.64 11.84 -6.53
CA LEU A 364 -8.24 11.73 -6.93
C LEU A 364 -8.18 11.40 -8.42
N ALA A 365 -7.36 12.17 -9.15
CA ALA A 365 -7.13 11.94 -10.55
C ALA A 365 -6.14 10.78 -10.74
N ASN A 366 -6.28 10.07 -11.85
CA ASN A 366 -5.23 9.21 -12.37
C ASN A 366 -4.09 10.06 -12.94
N VAL A 367 -2.90 9.46 -13.04
CA VAL A 367 -1.89 9.92 -14.00
C VAL A 367 -2.43 9.69 -15.42
N ASP A 368 -2.19 10.67 -16.30
CA ASP A 368 -2.54 10.56 -17.71
C ASP A 368 -1.65 9.48 -18.35
N THR A 369 -2.27 8.37 -18.77
CA THR A 369 -1.60 7.18 -19.32
C THR A 369 -2.02 6.88 -20.74
#